data_AF-A0A419JKD1-F1
#
_entry.id   AF-A0A419JKD1-F1
#
_cell.length_a   1.000
_cell.length_b   1.000
_cell.length_c   1.000
_cell.angle_alpha   90.00
_cell.angle_beta   90.00
_cell.angle_gamma   90.00
#
_symmetry.space_group_name_H-M   'P 1'
#
loop_
_entity.id
_entity.type
_entity.pdbx_description
1 polymer ?
#
loop_
_entity_poly.entity_id
_entity_poly.type
_entity_poly.pdbx_seq_one_letter_code
_entity_poly.pdbx_strand_id
1 'polypeptide(L)'
;MLRRLVLVIAESALETVPEALWWHPEVRRYARDRGLKPGEVLLDRSYHHRAMRGLRNAHKRGRPDIVHFSLLNALETPLAREGLLDVYVHTVNDKVLEFNPEVRLPRNYMR
;
A
#
# COMPACT_ATOMS: atom_id res chain seq x y z
N MET A 1 14.21 -24.10 20.51
CA MET A 1 13.15 -23.16 20.09
C MET A 1 13.54 -22.58 18.74
N LEU A 2 12.67 -22.68 17.73
CA LEU A 2 12.85 -21.94 16.49
C LEU A 2 12.63 -20.44 16.78
N ARG A 3 13.55 -19.58 16.35
CA ARG A 3 13.41 -18.13 16.48
C ARG A 3 12.66 -17.60 15.26
N ARG A 4 11.60 -16.83 15.49
CA ARG A 4 10.86 -16.12 14.45
C ARG A 4 11.56 -14.80 14.12
N LEU A 5 11.59 -14.43 12.85
CA LEU A 5 12.04 -13.12 12.38
C LEU A 5 10.83 -12.20 12.26
N VAL A 6 11.00 -10.93 12.65
CA VAL A 6 9.98 -9.89 12.46
C VAL A 6 10.48 -8.92 11.40
N LEU A 7 9.72 -8.77 10.31
CA LEU A 7 9.94 -7.77 9.28
C LEU A 7 8.88 -6.67 9.40
N VAL A 8 9.33 -5.42 9.52
CA VAL A 8 8.47 -4.24 9.53
C VAL A 8 8.83 -3.33 8.36
N ILE A 9 7.87 -3.07 7.46
CA ILE A 9 8.00 -2.07 6.41
C ILE A 9 7.40 -0.76 6.93
N ALA A 10 8.26 0.14 7.40
CA ALA A 10 7.87 1.37 8.06
C ALA A 10 7.61 2.54 7.10
N GLU A 11 6.80 3.50 7.54
CA GLU A 11 6.40 4.70 6.77
C GLU A 11 5.95 4.40 5.33
N SER A 12 5.26 3.27 5.13
CA SER A 12 4.84 2.81 3.81
C SER A 12 3.86 3.78 3.17
N ALA A 13 4.12 4.17 1.92
CA ALA A 13 3.33 5.11 1.12
C ALA A 13 1.99 4.49 0.63
N LEU A 14 1.26 3.88 1.56
CA LEU A 14 0.02 3.13 1.36
C LEU A 14 -1.10 3.81 2.16
N GLU A 15 -2.04 4.38 1.43
CA GLU A 15 -3.21 5.04 1.99
C GLU A 15 -4.28 5.20 0.90
N THR A 16 -5.54 5.38 1.29
CA THR A 16 -6.56 5.83 0.35
C THR A 16 -6.38 7.31 0.02
N VAL A 17 -7.00 7.77 -1.07
CA VAL A 17 -6.94 9.18 -1.45
C VAL A 17 -7.49 10.02 -0.30
N PRO A 18 -6.72 11.00 0.24
CA PRO A 18 -7.19 11.85 1.33
C PRO A 18 -8.36 12.74 0.88
N GLU A 19 -9.26 13.06 1.82
CA GLU A 19 -10.52 13.78 1.57
C GLU A 19 -10.34 15.10 0.82
N ALA A 20 -9.28 15.84 1.13
CA ALA A 20 -8.93 17.09 0.45
C ALA A 20 -8.75 16.94 -1.08
N LEU A 21 -8.48 15.74 -1.58
CA LEU A 21 -8.29 15.46 -3.00
C LEU A 21 -9.52 14.84 -3.69
N TRP A 22 -10.59 14.50 -2.96
CA TRP A 22 -11.76 13.83 -3.52
C TRP A 22 -12.45 14.63 -4.62
N TRP A 23 -12.35 15.95 -4.58
CA TRP A 23 -12.94 16.86 -5.55
C TRP A 23 -12.12 16.99 -6.85
N HIS A 24 -10.85 16.58 -6.83
CA HIS A 24 -9.95 16.79 -7.97
C HIS A 24 -10.40 15.97 -9.19
N PRO A 25 -10.48 16.56 -10.41
CA PRO A 25 -11.00 15.87 -11.59
C PRO A 25 -10.30 14.54 -11.93
N GLU A 26 -8.98 14.48 -11.73
CA GLU A 26 -8.15 13.29 -11.95
C GLU A 26 -8.57 12.13 -11.03
N VAL A 27 -8.80 12.42 -9.74
CA VAL A 27 -9.25 11.44 -8.74
C VAL A 27 -10.67 10.98 -9.05
N ARG A 28 -11.59 11.93 -9.30
CA ARG A 28 -13.00 11.62 -9.58
C ARG A 28 -13.15 10.76 -10.84
N ARG A 29 -12.38 11.08 -11.88
CA ARG A 29 -12.34 10.27 -13.11
C ARG A 29 -11.82 8.87 -12.82
N TYR A 30 -10.66 8.76 -12.16
CA TYR A 30 -10.05 7.47 -11.86
C TYR A 30 -10.95 6.56 -11.02
N ALA A 31 -11.62 7.12 -10.00
CA ALA A 31 -12.56 6.43 -9.14
C ALA A 31 -13.79 5.95 -9.92
N ARG A 32 -14.40 6.84 -10.71
CA ARG A 32 -15.57 6.52 -11.55
C ARG A 32 -15.26 5.43 -12.57
N ASP A 33 -14.11 5.50 -13.24
CA ASP A 33 -13.69 4.52 -14.24
C ASP A 33 -13.48 3.11 -13.63
N ARG A 34 -13.40 3.00 -12.29
CA ARG A 34 -13.33 1.75 -11.51
C ARG A 34 -14.61 1.41 -10.75
N GLY A 35 -15.66 2.23 -10.86
CA GLY A 35 -16.89 2.05 -10.08
C GLY A 35 -16.70 2.25 -8.57
N LEU A 36 -15.68 3.01 -8.15
CA LEU A 36 -15.34 3.28 -6.75
C LEU A 36 -15.66 4.72 -6.36
N LYS A 37 -15.83 4.97 -5.06
CA LYS A 37 -15.81 6.33 -4.49
C LYS A 37 -14.36 6.82 -4.34
N PRO A 38 -14.08 8.14 -4.40
CA PRO A 38 -12.74 8.68 -4.19
C PRO A 38 -12.03 8.18 -2.91
N GLY A 39 -12.76 8.07 -1.80
CA GLY A 39 -12.21 7.56 -0.52
C GLY A 39 -11.88 6.07 -0.49
N GLU A 40 -12.32 5.30 -1.48
CA GLU A 40 -12.04 3.86 -1.63
C GLU A 40 -10.84 3.60 -2.55
N VAL A 41 -10.36 4.62 -3.25
CA VAL A 41 -9.22 4.52 -4.17
C VAL A 41 -7.92 4.64 -3.40
N LEU A 42 -6.92 3.80 -3.71
CA LEU A 42 -5.54 3.98 -3.23
C LEU A 42 -4.88 5.21 -3.86
N LEU A 43 -4.20 6.01 -3.05
CA LEU A 43 -3.38 7.11 -3.55
C LEU A 43 -2.18 6.52 -4.30
N ASP A 44 -2.06 6.83 -5.59
CA ASP A 44 -0.94 6.42 -6.43
C ASP A 44 -0.49 7.61 -7.30
N ARG A 45 0.80 7.92 -7.24
CA ARG A 45 1.41 9.02 -7.99
C ARG A 45 1.31 8.82 -9.50
N SER A 46 1.33 7.59 -9.98
CA SER A 46 1.24 7.27 -11.41
C SER A 46 -0.08 7.76 -12.01
N TYR A 47 -1.14 7.81 -11.19
CA TYR A 47 -2.49 8.20 -11.60
C TYR A 47 -2.93 9.56 -11.05
N HIS A 48 -2.43 9.97 -9.88
CA HIS A 48 -2.89 11.16 -9.16
C HIS A 48 -1.82 12.26 -9.07
N HIS A 49 -0.79 12.22 -9.92
CA HIS A 49 0.35 13.14 -9.83
C HIS A 49 -0.07 14.62 -9.74
N ARG A 50 -1.05 15.04 -10.54
CA ARG A 50 -1.50 16.45 -10.55
C ARG A 50 -2.26 16.79 -9.28
N ALA A 51 -3.15 15.90 -8.84
CA ALA A 51 -3.88 16.06 -7.58
C ALA A 51 -2.94 16.16 -6.37
N MET A 52 -1.83 15.44 -6.39
CA MET A 52 -0.90 15.35 -5.26
C MET A 52 0.00 16.58 -5.05
N ARG A 53 0.06 17.54 -5.98
CA ARG A 53 1.00 18.68 -5.91
C ARG A 53 0.84 19.54 -4.65
N GLY A 54 -0.37 19.62 -4.08
CA GLY A 54 -0.65 20.38 -2.86
C GLY A 54 -0.57 19.58 -1.57
N LEU A 55 -0.24 18.27 -1.62
CA LEU A 55 -0.18 17.47 -0.41
C LEU A 55 1.06 17.78 0.43
N ARG A 56 0.86 17.93 1.75
CA ARG A 56 1.95 17.88 2.71
C ARG A 56 2.71 16.56 2.56
N ASN A 57 4.05 16.64 2.57
CA ASN A 57 4.95 15.51 2.40
C ASN A 57 4.66 14.67 1.14
N ALA A 58 4.22 15.32 0.05
CA ALA A 58 3.86 14.62 -1.19
C ALA A 58 4.94 13.63 -1.62
N HIS A 59 6.22 13.94 -1.50
CA HIS A 59 7.35 13.06 -1.86
C HIS A 59 7.36 11.69 -1.15
N LYS A 60 6.80 11.57 0.06
CA LYS A 60 6.67 10.30 0.81
C LYS A 60 5.39 9.51 0.48
N ARG A 61 4.52 10.03 -0.38
CA ARG A 61 3.15 9.51 -0.59
C ARG A 61 2.94 9.00 -2.00
N GLY A 62 1.93 8.14 -2.15
CA GLY A 62 1.44 7.63 -3.43
C GLY A 62 2.39 6.68 -4.13
N ARG A 63 3.06 5.80 -3.37
CA ARG A 63 3.96 4.76 -3.88
C ARG A 63 3.63 3.38 -3.27
N PRO A 64 2.38 2.92 -3.37
CA PRO A 64 1.99 1.61 -2.85
C PRO A 64 2.64 0.44 -3.62
N ASP A 65 3.18 0.69 -4.82
CA ASP A 65 3.97 -0.27 -5.59
C ASP A 65 5.20 -0.79 -4.81
N ILE A 66 5.83 0.07 -4.02
CA ILE A 66 7.01 -0.30 -3.21
C ILE A 66 6.62 -1.34 -2.17
N VAL A 67 5.57 -1.08 -1.39
CA VAL A 67 5.13 -2.02 -0.34
C VAL A 67 4.57 -3.30 -0.95
N HIS A 68 3.86 -3.23 -2.08
CA HIS A 68 3.37 -4.39 -2.81
C HIS A 68 4.52 -5.30 -3.25
N PHE A 69 5.55 -4.74 -3.88
CA PHE A 69 6.73 -5.49 -4.32
C PHE A 69 7.49 -6.08 -3.12
N SER A 70 7.71 -5.30 -2.07
CA SER A 70 8.39 -5.79 -0.85
C SER A 70 7.63 -6.94 -0.20
N LEU A 71 6.30 -6.85 -0.09
CA LEU A 71 5.47 -7.91 0.47
C LEU A 71 5.50 -9.18 -0.37
N LEU A 72 5.41 -9.08 -1.70
CA LEU A 72 5.54 -10.24 -2.58
C LEU A 72 6.85 -10.99 -2.35
N ASN A 73 7.97 -10.26 -2.28
CA ASN A 73 9.27 -10.87 -2.04
C ASN A 73 9.37 -11.50 -0.64
N ALA A 74 8.87 -10.83 0.40
CA ALA A 74 8.93 -11.32 1.77
C ALA A 74 8.09 -12.60 1.96
N LEU A 75 6.84 -12.59 1.47
CA LEU A 75 5.89 -13.69 1.67
C LEU A 75 6.19 -14.91 0.80
N GLU A 76 6.91 -14.75 -0.33
CA GLU A 76 7.30 -15.90 -1.17
C GLU A 76 8.56 -16.63 -0.66
N THR A 77 9.23 -16.14 0.39
CA THR A 77 10.42 -16.78 0.96
C THR A 77 10.13 -18.14 1.63
N PRO A 78 11.11 -19.07 1.69
CA PRO A 78 10.98 -20.29 2.49
C PRO A 78 10.67 -20.00 3.96
N LEU A 79 11.26 -18.95 4.52
CA LEU A 79 11.05 -18.53 5.91
C LEU A 79 9.57 -18.21 6.20
N ALA A 80 8.90 -17.51 5.27
CA ALA A 80 7.45 -17.24 5.38
C ALA A 80 6.63 -18.53 5.28
N ARG A 81 6.97 -19.42 4.33
CA ARG A 81 6.29 -20.72 4.13
C ARG A 81 6.41 -21.67 5.33
N GLU A 82 7.51 -21.57 6.07
CA GLU A 82 7.74 -22.35 7.30
C GLU A 82 7.10 -21.71 8.55
N GLY A 83 6.39 -20.57 8.41
CA GLY A 83 5.76 -19.86 9.53
C GLY A 83 6.74 -19.14 10.45
N LEU A 84 7.97 -18.91 9.99
CA LEU A 84 9.07 -18.33 10.78
C LEU A 84 9.28 -16.84 10.54
N LEU A 85 8.46 -16.20 9.70
CA LEU A 85 8.49 -14.77 9.41
C LEU A 85 7.16 -14.12 9.79
N ASP A 86 7.20 -13.12 10.67
CA ASP A 86 6.08 -12.22 10.93
C ASP A 86 6.26 -10.94 10.12
N VAL A 87 5.24 -10.51 9.38
CA VAL A 87 5.32 -9.36 8.46
C VAL A 87 4.29 -8.30 8.85
N TYR A 88 4.80 -7.09 9.09
CA TYR A 88 4.00 -5.91 9.40
C TYR A 88 4.29 -4.78 8.42
N VAL A 89 3.25 -4.02 8.09
CA VAL A 89 3.35 -2.76 7.34
C VAL A 89 2.84 -1.64 8.22
N HIS A 90 3.70 -0.68 8.52
CA HIS A 90 3.29 0.59 9.11
C HIS A 90 3.15 1.63 8.00
N THR A 91 2.00 2.28 7.90
CA THR A 91 1.67 3.21 6.82
C THR A 91 2.05 4.66 7.16
N VAL A 92 2.05 5.54 6.16
CA VAL A 92 2.23 7.00 6.32
C VAL A 92 1.11 7.69 7.11
N ASN A 93 0.00 7.00 7.38
CA ASN A 93 -1.12 7.49 8.19
C ASN A 93 -1.29 6.67 9.49
N ASP A 94 -0.17 6.18 10.02
CA ASP A 94 -0.03 5.55 11.34
C ASP A 94 -0.94 4.33 11.56
N LYS A 95 -1.21 3.57 10.48
CA LYS A 95 -1.89 2.28 10.56
C LYS A 95 -0.86 1.16 10.53
N VAL A 96 -1.12 0.10 11.30
CA VAL A 96 -0.34 -1.14 11.25
C VAL A 96 -1.20 -2.23 10.63
N LEU A 97 -0.69 -2.85 9.58
CA LEU A 97 -1.27 -4.01 8.92
C LEU A 97 -0.40 -5.23 9.21
N GLU A 98 -1.02 -6.29 9.70
CA GLU A 98 -0.39 -7.60 9.88
C GLU A 98 -0.74 -8.51 8.71
N PHE A 99 0.25 -9.24 8.19
CA PHE A 99 0.05 -10.16 7.08
C PHE A 99 0.23 -11.59 7.56
N ASN A 100 -0.78 -12.43 7.32
CA ASN A 100 -0.66 -13.87 7.51
C ASN A 100 0.45 -14.42 6.57
N PRO A 101 1.46 -15.17 7.06
CA PRO A 101 2.54 -15.70 6.24
C PRO A 101 2.09 -16.59 5.07
N GLU A 102 0.90 -17.19 5.15
CA GLU A 102 0.32 -18.03 4.09
C GLU A 102 -0.50 -17.22 3.06
N VAL A 103 -0.67 -15.91 3.26
CA VAL A 103 -1.45 -15.08 2.34
C VAL A 103 -0.80 -15.01 0.97
N ARG A 104 -1.58 -15.30 -0.07
CA ARG A 104 -1.16 -15.17 -1.46
C ARG A 104 -1.60 -13.84 -2.02
N LEU A 105 -0.70 -12.86 -1.99
CA LEU A 105 -0.99 -11.54 -2.57
C LEU A 105 -1.13 -11.64 -4.09
N PRO A 106 -2.04 -10.84 -4.69
CA PRO A 106 -2.10 -10.70 -6.12
C PRO A 106 -0.75 -10.23 -6.69
N ARG A 107 -0.21 -10.97 -7.67
CA ARG A 107 1.01 -10.54 -8.38
C ARG A 107 0.76 -9.34 -9.30
N ASN A 108 -0.46 -9.23 -9.83
CA ASN A 108 -0.87 -8.07 -10.59
C ASN A 108 -1.18 -6.92 -9.63
N TYR A 109 -0.44 -5.81 -9.74
CA TYR A 109 -0.56 -4.65 -8.89
C TYR A 109 -1.96 -3.99 -8.90
N MET A 110 -2.70 -4.10 -9.99
CA MET A 110 -4.02 -3.47 -10.15
C MET A 110 -5.17 -4.31 -9.58
N ARG A 111 -4.89 -5.51 -9.07
CA ARG A 111 -5.89 -6.47 -8.62
C ARG A 111 -6.17 -6.38 -7.12
#